data_AF-A0A750WPL4-F1
#
_entry.id   AF-A0A750WPL4-F1
#
_cell.length_a   1.000
_cell.length_b   1.000
_cell.length_c   1.000
_cell.angle_alpha   90.00
_cell.angle_beta   90.00
_cell.angle_gamma   90.00
#
_symmetry.space_group_name_H-M   'P 1'
#
loop_
_entity.id
_entity.type
_entity.pdbx_description
1 polymer ?
#
loop_
_entity_poly.entity_id
_entity_poly.type
_entity_poly.pdbx_seq_one_letter_code
_entity_poly.pdbx_strand_id
1 'polypeptide(L)'
;MKHTQQSGAKVYNPFTLSLYDWWVLNISNKYAWKCPTDTRLLPFFLHHIGETHLDIGVGTGYYLKHAPATHAISLMDLNPDSLKIAASRVGNTKIRATLQHDVFDTFPADW
;
A
#
# COMPACT_ATOMS: atom_id res chain seq x y z
N MET A 1 -26.78 5.78 -3.93
CA MET A 1 -26.13 5.77 -5.26
C MET A 1 -24.73 5.20 -5.06
N LYS A 2 -24.42 4.03 -5.63
CA LYS A 2 -23.05 3.49 -5.59
C LYS A 2 -22.17 4.39 -6.45
N HIS A 3 -21.25 5.15 -5.84
CA HIS A 3 -20.25 5.89 -6.60
C HIS A 3 -19.42 4.86 -7.38
N THR A 4 -19.41 4.96 -8.70
CA THR A 4 -18.50 4.18 -9.54
C THR A 4 -17.07 4.73 -9.34
N GLN A 5 -16.40 4.28 -8.27
CA GLN A 5 -15.00 4.57 -7.96
C GLN A 5 -14.00 3.95 -8.96
N GLN A 6 -14.48 3.38 -10.06
CA GLN A 6 -13.63 2.75 -11.08
C GLN A 6 -12.78 3.76 -11.87
N SER A 7 -13.08 5.06 -11.82
CA SER A 7 -12.34 6.06 -12.62
C SER A 7 -10.94 6.38 -12.09
N GLY A 8 -10.73 6.34 -10.76
CA GLY A 8 -9.41 6.54 -10.15
C GLY A 8 -8.47 5.35 -10.30
N ALA A 9 -9.03 4.16 -10.54
CA ALA A 9 -8.29 2.90 -10.70
C ALA A 9 -7.99 2.55 -12.17
N LYS A 10 -8.44 3.36 -13.15
CA LYS A 10 -8.69 2.84 -14.51
C LYS A 10 -7.54 2.83 -15.52
N VAL A 11 -6.32 3.29 -15.25
CA VAL A 11 -5.28 3.20 -16.30
C VAL A 11 -3.89 3.04 -15.71
N TYR A 12 -3.43 1.82 -15.41
CA TYR A 12 -2.03 1.65 -15.04
C TYR A 12 -1.42 0.34 -15.56
N ASN A 13 -0.61 0.45 -16.62
CA ASN A 13 0.35 -0.56 -17.02
C ASN A 13 1.38 -0.76 -15.86
N PRO A 14 1.81 -1.99 -15.54
CA PRO A 14 2.83 -2.27 -14.52
C PRO A 14 4.09 -1.37 -14.58
N PHE A 15 4.52 -1.00 -15.79
CA PHE A 15 5.66 -0.09 -15.96
C PHE A 15 5.35 1.34 -15.49
N THR A 16 4.12 1.83 -15.72
CA THR A 16 3.66 3.15 -15.25
C THR A 16 3.62 3.21 -13.73
N LEU A 17 3.22 2.14 -13.05
CA LEU A 17 3.20 2.07 -11.57
C LEU A 17 4.61 2.17 -10.97
N SER A 18 5.58 1.46 -11.53
CA SER A 18 6.97 1.52 -11.04
C SER A 18 7.63 2.89 -11.24
N LEU A 19 7.33 3.56 -12.35
CA LEU A 19 7.83 4.90 -12.65
C LEU A 19 7.13 5.96 -11.78
N TYR A 20 5.83 5.79 -11.53
CA TYR A 20 5.03 6.65 -10.66
C TYR A 20 5.49 6.54 -9.20
N ASP A 21 5.76 5.32 -8.72
CA ASP A 21 6.39 5.06 -7.43
C ASP A 21 7.69 5.84 -7.28
N TRP A 22 8.58 5.74 -8.26
CA TRP A 22 9.87 6.43 -8.20
C TRP A 22 9.68 7.95 -8.18
N TRP A 23 8.81 8.48 -9.04
CA TRP A 23 8.53 9.91 -9.13
C TRP A 23 7.89 10.45 -7.84
N VAL A 24 6.85 9.79 -7.32
CA VAL A 24 6.16 10.25 -6.11
C VAL A 24 7.07 10.14 -4.89
N LEU A 25 7.71 8.98 -4.69
CA LEU A 25 8.50 8.75 -3.48
C LEU A 25 9.81 9.55 -3.46
N ASN A 26 10.46 9.77 -4.60
CA ASN A 26 11.77 10.43 -4.65
C ASN A 26 11.70 11.91 -5.02
N ILE A 27 10.71 12.33 -5.80
CA ILE A 27 10.57 13.71 -6.25
C ILE A 27 9.44 14.42 -5.51
N SER A 28 8.21 13.90 -5.54
CA SER A 28 7.05 14.58 -4.94
C SER A 28 7.21 14.72 -3.42
N ASN A 29 7.44 13.62 -2.71
CA ASN A 29 7.62 13.63 -1.26
C ASN A 29 8.76 14.56 -0.83
N LYS A 30 9.88 14.51 -1.54
CA LYS A 30 11.09 15.27 -1.18
C LYS A 30 11.00 16.75 -1.52
N TYR A 31 10.46 17.12 -2.68
CA TYR A 31 10.52 18.51 -3.16
C TYR A 31 9.19 19.25 -3.06
N ALA A 32 8.06 18.60 -3.33
CA ALA A 32 6.74 19.23 -3.20
C ALA A 32 6.30 19.25 -1.72
N TRP A 33 6.36 18.09 -1.05
CA TRP A 33 5.94 17.96 0.34
C TRP A 33 7.04 18.24 1.35
N LYS A 34 8.30 18.39 0.91
CA LYS A 34 9.49 18.62 1.76
C LYS A 34 9.63 17.58 2.89
N CYS A 35 9.16 16.37 2.65
CA CYS A 35 9.19 15.24 3.58
C CYS A 35 9.85 14.04 2.90
N PRO A 36 11.19 13.93 2.95
CA PRO A 36 11.90 12.89 2.22
C PRO A 36 11.54 11.48 2.73
N THR A 37 11.32 10.56 1.79
CA THR A 37 10.84 9.21 2.09
C THR A 37 11.82 8.42 2.96
N ASP A 38 13.11 8.49 2.65
CA ASP A 38 14.19 7.73 3.29
C ASP A 38 14.51 8.17 4.72
N THR A 39 14.47 9.48 4.97
CA THR A 39 14.93 10.07 6.24
C THR A 39 13.79 10.47 7.18
N ARG A 40 12.55 10.55 6.68
CA ARG A 40 11.38 10.92 7.50
C ARG A 40 10.27 9.89 7.44
N LEU A 41 9.70 9.65 6.26
CA LEU A 41 8.48 8.85 6.14
C LEU A 41 8.70 7.37 6.48
N LEU A 42 9.76 6.75 5.96
CA LEU A 42 10.06 5.35 6.23
C LEU A 42 10.43 5.11 7.70
N PRO A 43 11.33 5.90 8.35
CA PRO A 43 11.56 5.77 9.78
C PRO A 43 10.29 5.96 10.62
N PHE A 44 9.47 6.95 10.26
CA PHE A 44 8.20 7.19 10.94
C PHE A 44 7.26 6.00 10.81
N PHE A 45 7.11 5.44 9.61
CA PHE A 45 6.30 4.25 9.37
C PHE A 45 6.79 3.06 10.20
N LEU A 46 8.08 2.76 10.18
CA LEU A 46 8.66 1.63 10.92
C LEU A 46 8.56 1.79 12.43
N HIS A 47 8.52 3.02 12.93
CA HIS A 47 8.34 3.28 14.37
C HIS A 47 6.91 3.01 14.85
N HIS A 48 5.91 3.16 13.98
CA HIS A 48 4.49 3.13 14.35
C HIS A 48 3.73 1.94 13.78
N ILE A 49 4.34 1.12 12.93
CA ILE A 49 3.71 -0.11 12.43
C ILE A 49 3.44 -1.07 13.60
N GLY A 50 2.22 -1.58 13.68
CA GLY A 50 1.84 -2.57 14.69
C GLY A 50 2.25 -3.99 14.30
N GLU A 51 2.40 -4.88 15.29
CA GLU A 51 2.75 -6.29 15.05
C GLU A 51 1.71 -7.02 14.16
N THR A 52 0.44 -6.63 14.27
CA THR A 52 -0.63 -7.01 13.33
C THR A 52 -1.14 -5.74 12.65
N HIS A 53 -0.82 -5.56 11.37
CA HIS A 53 -1.04 -4.30 10.65
C HIS A 53 -1.96 -4.50 9.45
N LEU A 54 -3.01 -3.71 9.35
CA LEU A 54 -3.81 -3.59 8.14
C LEU A 54 -3.39 -2.33 7.39
N ASP A 55 -2.90 -2.50 6.17
CA ASP A 55 -2.56 -1.40 5.27
C ASP A 55 -3.69 -1.17 4.26
N ILE A 56 -4.22 0.06 4.20
CA ILE A 56 -5.35 0.44 3.36
C ILE A 56 -4.84 1.37 2.25
N GLY A 57 -5.09 1.00 0.98
CA GLY A 57 -4.52 1.72 -0.17
C GLY A 57 -3.04 1.38 -0.34
N VAL A 58 -2.75 0.09 -0.48
CA VAL A 58 -1.39 -0.47 -0.35
C VAL A 58 -0.43 -0.04 -1.46
N GLY A 59 -0.97 0.44 -2.58
CA GLY A 59 -0.18 0.80 -3.77
C GLY A 59 0.75 -0.34 -4.17
N THR A 60 2.06 -0.10 -4.13
CA THR A 60 3.07 -1.12 -4.44
C THR A 60 3.66 -1.81 -3.22
N GLY A 61 3.24 -1.48 -2.00
CA GLY A 61 3.78 -2.02 -0.76
C GLY A 61 5.20 -1.55 -0.42
N TYR A 62 5.62 -0.37 -0.89
CA TYR A 62 6.98 0.15 -0.66
C TYR A 62 7.38 0.15 0.82
N TYR A 63 6.58 0.77 1.70
CA TYR A 63 6.89 0.86 3.13
C TYR A 63 6.82 -0.51 3.81
N LEU A 64 5.79 -1.29 3.48
CA LEU A 64 5.56 -2.63 4.02
C LEU A 64 6.70 -3.62 3.73
N LYS A 65 7.42 -3.46 2.61
CA LYS A 65 8.63 -4.25 2.30
C LYS A 65 9.64 -4.20 3.45
N HIS A 66 9.77 -3.04 4.10
CA HIS A 66 10.75 -2.78 5.15
C HIS A 66 10.28 -3.21 6.54
N ALA A 67 9.02 -3.59 6.71
CA ALA A 67 8.51 -4.08 7.99
C ALA A 67 9.28 -5.33 8.45
N PRO A 68 9.50 -5.51 9.77
CA PRO A 68 10.13 -6.72 10.29
C PRO A 68 9.37 -7.99 9.89
N ALA A 69 10.08 -9.10 9.70
CA ALA A 69 9.46 -10.37 9.30
C ALA A 69 8.51 -10.97 10.35
N THR A 70 8.57 -10.49 11.59
CA THR A 70 7.69 -10.90 12.69
C THR A 70 6.29 -10.29 12.61
N HIS A 71 6.09 -9.28 11.75
CA HIS A 71 4.80 -8.60 11.64
C HIS A 71 3.85 -9.37 10.72
N ALA A 72 2.60 -9.46 11.13
CA ALA A 72 1.50 -10.02 10.36
C ALA A 72 0.78 -8.89 9.61
N ILE A 73 0.94 -8.86 8.28
CA ILE A 73 0.47 -7.77 7.43
C ILE A 73 -0.77 -8.21 6.65
N SER A 74 -1.87 -7.49 6.83
CA SER A 74 -3.06 -7.58 5.99
C SER A 74 -3.06 -6.42 4.99
N LEU A 75 -3.47 -6.69 3.75
CA LEU A 75 -3.53 -5.72 2.66
C LEU A 75 -4.99 -5.44 2.28
N MET A 76 -5.35 -4.17 2.09
CA MET A 76 -6.65 -3.78 1.54
C MET A 76 -6.51 -2.73 0.46
N ASP A 77 -7.13 -2.98 -0.69
CA ASP A 77 -7.17 -2.02 -1.80
C ASP A 77 -8.40 -2.26 -2.68
N LEU A 78 -8.85 -1.25 -3.39
CA LEU A 78 -9.88 -1.39 -4.43
C LEU A 78 -9.32 -2.10 -5.66
N ASN A 79 -8.02 -1.93 -5.93
CA ASN A 79 -7.34 -2.40 -7.12
C ASN A 79 -6.63 -3.75 -6.89
N PRO A 80 -7.06 -4.84 -7.54
CA PRO A 80 -6.45 -6.16 -7.38
C PRO A 80 -4.98 -6.22 -7.86
N ASP A 81 -4.59 -5.37 -8.82
CA ASP A 81 -3.18 -5.32 -9.26
C ASP A 81 -2.28 -4.73 -8.17
N SER A 82 -2.78 -3.74 -7.41
CA SER A 82 -2.04 -3.15 -6.27
C SER A 82 -1.85 -4.20 -5.18
N LEU A 83 -2.90 -4.94 -4.83
CA LEU A 83 -2.81 -6.07 -3.89
C LEU A 83 -1.75 -7.09 -4.33
N LYS A 84 -1.74 -7.48 -5.62
CA LYS A 84 -0.77 -8.44 -6.16
C LYS A 84 0.67 -7.92 -6.10
N ILE A 85 0.89 -6.67 -6.52
CA ILE A 85 2.22 -6.04 -6.50
C ILE A 85 2.72 -5.90 -5.07
N ALA A 86 1.88 -5.38 -4.17
CA ALA A 86 2.22 -5.21 -2.76
C ALA A 86 2.53 -6.55 -2.09
N ALA A 87 1.66 -7.56 -2.23
CA ALA A 87 1.89 -8.89 -1.66
C ALA A 87 3.23 -9.49 -2.10
N SER A 88 3.52 -9.40 -3.41
CA SER A 88 4.80 -9.84 -3.97
C SER A 88 6.00 -9.08 -3.38
N ARG A 89 5.90 -7.75 -3.24
CA ARG A 89 6.98 -6.90 -2.73
C ARG A 89 7.22 -7.06 -1.22
N VAL A 90 6.15 -7.25 -0.44
CA VAL A 90 6.22 -7.47 1.01
C VAL A 90 6.83 -8.83 1.34
N GLY A 91 6.53 -9.84 0.53
CA GLY A 91 6.96 -11.22 0.69
C GLY A 91 5.93 -12.05 1.44
N ASN A 92 5.60 -13.21 0.88
CA ASN A 92 4.49 -14.06 1.33
C ASN A 92 4.57 -14.50 2.80
N THR A 93 5.76 -14.53 3.41
CA THR A 93 5.92 -14.95 4.81
C THR A 93 5.34 -13.95 5.81
N LYS A 94 5.19 -12.67 5.43
CA LYS A 94 4.61 -11.63 6.30
C LYS A 94 3.11 -11.43 6.06
N ILE A 95 2.59 -11.91 4.93
CA ILE A 95 1.21 -11.66 4.52
C ILE A 95 0.27 -12.57 5.32
N ARG A 96 -0.61 -11.94 6.10
CA ARG A 96 -1.70 -12.60 6.83
C ARG A 96 -2.94 -12.76 5.94
N ALA A 97 -3.34 -11.68 5.27
CA ALA A 97 -4.54 -11.68 4.43
C ALA A 97 -4.47 -10.58 3.36
N THR A 98 -5.25 -10.74 2.30
CA THR A 98 -5.47 -9.71 1.28
C THR A 98 -6.96 -9.56 1.04
N LEU A 99 -7.49 -8.35 1.12
CA LEU A 99 -8.89 -8.06 0.86
C LEU A 99 -9.01 -7.00 -0.24
N GLN A 100 -9.75 -7.33 -1.30
CA GLN A 100 -10.20 -6.31 -2.24
C GLN A 100 -11.50 -5.68 -1.72
N HIS A 101 -11.46 -4.45 -1.22
CA HIS A 101 -12.61 -3.84 -0.55
C HIS A 101 -12.61 -2.31 -0.60
N ASP A 102 -13.80 -1.73 -0.67
CA ASP A 102 -14.02 -0.30 -0.50
C ASP A 102 -14.08 0.01 1.00
N VAL A 103 -13.20 0.89 1.49
CA VAL A 103 -13.17 1.29 2.90
C VAL A 103 -14.49 1.91 3.38
N PHE A 104 -15.34 2.40 2.46
CA PHE A 104 -16.66 2.93 2.79
C PHE A 104 -17.74 1.86 2.96
N ASP A 105 -17.50 0.62 2.51
CA ASP A 105 -18.39 -0.51 2.71
C ASP A 105 -18.10 -1.19 4.05
N THR A 106 -19.12 -1.81 4.65
CA THR A 106 -18.94 -2.61 5.88
C THR A 106 -17.99 -3.77 5.62
N PHE A 107 -17.05 -4.00 6.53
CA PHE A 107 -16.09 -5.09 6.42
C PHE A 107 -16.80 -6.45 6.41
N PRO A 108 -16.31 -7.45 5.66
CA PRO A 108 -16.83 -8.81 5.72
C PRO A 108 -16.79 -9.34 7.16
N ALA A 109 -17.86 -9.99 7.60
CA ALA A 109 -17.99 -10.45 8.99
C ALA A 109 -16.98 -11.57 9.35
N ASP A 110 -16.43 -12.22 8.34
CA ASP A 110 -15.49 -13.34 8.41
C ASP A 110 -14.02 -12.91 8.19
N TRP A 111 -13.74 -11.60 8.20
CA TRP A 111 -12.39 -11.06 7.98
C TRP A 111 -11.68 -10.60 9.26
#